data_AF-A0A8B8A561-F1
#
_entry.id   AF-A0A8B8A561-F1
#
_cell.length_a   1.000
_cell.length_b   1.000
_cell.length_c   1.000
_cell.angle_alpha   90.00
_cell.angle_beta   90.00
_cell.angle_gamma   90.00
#
_symmetry.space_group_name_H-M   'P 1'
#
loop_
_entity.id
_entity.type
_entity.pdbx_description
1 polymer ?
#
loop_
_entity_poly.entity_id
_entity_poly.type
_entity_poly.pdbx_seq_one_letter_code
_entity_poly.pdbx_strand_id
1 'polypeptide(L)'
;MTKIGIFSVVCIFFTIASPIYSISKIANLEETNTALSLFYTIRDLYQISTDKNDSGELTKQLSDFKNNVNPGISSLFERLDKLTYQNALTGYINKIDSCQTDHFNYVANPSEESRNNLLKCTDIMESVRPLGKYLSGGKILDAPLLFDLYKNREGICDGPAMESTYKTLFADYAIGCNVASTLARIEHGRNASLYAMECNDTMSQIIDYVKRLYHTCAPPSCRIFHCSVQKLFSKDFPASPDDLHKKLSEMYPWFNFLIFEFEKRGKTTVGGKFFARHDDDHEGPKGTMYEIFFFDGFKPLTKEEHSLSLVIQVSRKSLIDLSFGNSSMKRDFHEGLDLGTYIGYAPENNFLCNDRNTDDNRQCPKYTGKSPILFPVPSSIFYLFFLLRVSMGLLYFP
;
A
#
# COMPACT_ATOMS: atom_id res chain seq x y z
N MET A 1 37.26 -56.66 -16.96
CA MET A 1 37.86 -55.30 -17.02
C MET A 1 37.60 -54.83 -18.43
N THR A 2 36.75 -53.86 -18.74
CA THR A 2 36.52 -52.53 -18.18
C THR A 2 35.09 -52.09 -18.55
N LYS A 3 34.30 -51.63 -17.58
CA LYS A 3 33.04 -50.92 -17.83
C LYS A 3 33.38 -49.46 -18.12
N ILE A 4 33.16 -49.00 -19.35
CA ILE A 4 33.14 -47.58 -19.68
C ILE A 4 31.69 -47.14 -19.57
N GLY A 5 31.38 -46.41 -18.49
CA GLY A 5 30.08 -45.77 -18.29
C GLY A 5 30.01 -44.50 -19.12
N ILE A 6 29.09 -44.45 -20.08
CA ILE A 6 28.70 -43.23 -20.78
C ILE A 6 27.69 -42.52 -19.85
N PHE A 7 28.12 -41.43 -19.23
CA PHE A 7 27.24 -40.49 -18.55
C PHE A 7 26.48 -39.68 -19.61
N SER A 8 25.22 -40.05 -19.87
CA SER A 8 24.28 -39.15 -20.54
C SER A 8 23.77 -38.13 -19.53
N VAL A 9 24.22 -36.89 -19.67
CA VAL A 9 23.64 -35.72 -19.01
C VAL A 9 22.26 -35.49 -19.61
N VAL A 10 21.22 -35.92 -18.90
CA VAL A 10 19.84 -35.53 -19.22
C VAL A 10 19.66 -34.11 -18.72
N CYS A 11 19.81 -33.13 -19.62
CA CYS A 11 19.31 -31.78 -19.40
C CYS A 11 17.79 -31.82 -19.32
N ILE A 12 17.26 -32.00 -18.11
CA ILE A 12 15.84 -31.73 -17.82
C ILE A 12 15.69 -30.21 -17.88
N PHE A 13 15.37 -29.70 -19.07
CA PHE A 13 14.70 -28.41 -19.16
C PHE A 13 13.36 -28.58 -18.45
N PHE A 14 13.26 -28.07 -17.22
CA PHE A 14 11.98 -27.73 -16.64
C PHE A 14 11.37 -26.62 -17.51
N THR A 15 10.68 -27.00 -18.58
CA THR A 15 9.59 -26.19 -19.09
C THR A 15 8.53 -26.22 -18.00
N ILE A 16 8.64 -25.28 -17.06
CA ILE A 16 7.49 -24.85 -16.29
C ILE A 16 6.47 -24.49 -17.37
N ALA A 17 5.45 -25.33 -17.53
CA ALA A 17 4.29 -24.98 -18.30
C ALA A 17 3.75 -23.73 -17.65
N SER A 18 4.06 -22.56 -18.21
CA SER A 18 3.45 -21.30 -17.83
C SER A 18 1.95 -21.55 -17.92
N PRO A 19 1.20 -21.50 -16.80
CA PRO A 19 -0.23 -21.68 -16.88
C PRO A 19 -0.71 -20.56 -17.80
N ILE A 20 -1.35 -20.93 -18.91
CA ILE A 20 -2.04 -19.99 -19.79
C ILE A 20 -3.20 -19.44 -18.96
N TYR A 21 -2.92 -18.44 -18.14
CA TYR A 21 -3.91 -17.68 -17.40
C TYR A 21 -4.70 -16.89 -18.45
N SER A 22 -5.94 -17.30 -18.71
CA SER A 22 -6.91 -16.43 -19.38
C SER A 22 -7.02 -15.13 -18.58
N ILE A 23 -6.94 -13.98 -19.27
CA ILE A 23 -7.11 -12.66 -18.63
C ILE A 23 -8.47 -12.56 -17.92
N SER A 24 -9.45 -13.35 -18.34
CA SER A 24 -10.79 -13.39 -17.79
C SER A 24 -10.93 -13.97 -16.37
N LYS A 25 -9.86 -14.47 -15.74
CA LYS A 25 -9.88 -14.98 -14.36
C LYS A 25 -8.91 -14.22 -13.44
N ILE A 26 -8.45 -13.04 -13.86
CA ILE A 26 -7.40 -12.32 -13.14
C ILE A 26 -8.02 -11.47 -12.02
N ALA A 27 -7.44 -11.64 -10.83
CA ALA A 27 -7.61 -10.88 -9.59
C ALA A 27 -8.52 -9.65 -9.67
N ASN A 28 -9.60 -9.65 -8.91
CA ASN A 28 -10.42 -8.48 -8.71
C ASN A 28 -9.56 -7.41 -8.00
N LEU A 29 -9.25 -6.30 -8.67
CA LEU A 29 -8.46 -5.20 -8.09
C LEU A 29 -9.10 -4.67 -6.79
N GLU A 30 -10.41 -4.82 -6.64
CA GLU A 30 -11.17 -4.45 -5.45
C GLU A 30 -10.95 -5.37 -4.25
N GLU A 31 -10.45 -6.59 -4.45
CA GLU A 31 -10.13 -7.55 -3.38
C GLU A 31 -8.74 -7.27 -2.77
N THR A 32 -8.03 -6.25 -3.25
CA THR A 32 -6.70 -5.90 -2.74
C THR A 32 -6.80 -5.06 -1.46
N ASN A 33 -6.55 -5.73 -0.34
CA ASN A 33 -6.67 -5.13 1.00
C ASN A 33 -5.65 -4.02 1.26
N THR A 34 -4.51 -3.98 0.54
CA THR A 34 -3.44 -2.96 0.71
C THR A 34 -2.96 -2.39 -0.62
N ALA A 35 -2.36 -1.20 -0.60
CA ALA A 35 -1.77 -0.56 -1.77
C ALA A 35 -0.66 -1.44 -2.36
N LEU A 36 0.17 -2.05 -1.52
CA LEU A 36 1.24 -2.91 -2.03
C LEU A 36 0.70 -4.17 -2.72
N SER A 37 -0.34 -4.81 -2.17
CA SER A 37 -1.00 -5.92 -2.86
C SER A 37 -1.56 -5.50 -4.22
N LEU A 38 -2.20 -4.32 -4.28
CA LEU A 38 -2.67 -3.74 -5.54
C LEU A 38 -1.51 -3.54 -6.52
N PHE A 39 -0.37 -3.03 -6.05
CA PHE A 39 0.76 -2.71 -6.91
C PHE A 39 1.36 -3.95 -7.57
N TYR A 40 1.51 -5.03 -6.80
CA TYR A 40 1.93 -6.31 -7.36
C TYR A 40 0.92 -6.83 -8.38
N THR A 41 -0.37 -6.83 -8.05
CA THR A 41 -1.42 -7.28 -8.95
C THR A 41 -1.44 -6.48 -10.25
N ILE A 42 -1.38 -5.14 -10.18
CA ILE A 42 -1.36 -4.26 -11.35
C ILE A 42 -0.09 -4.46 -12.17
N ARG A 43 1.09 -4.57 -11.54
CA ARG A 43 2.35 -4.79 -12.27
C ARG A 43 2.34 -6.13 -13.00
N ASP A 44 1.88 -7.19 -12.34
CA ASP A 44 1.81 -8.53 -12.93
C ASP A 44 0.79 -8.54 -14.09
N LEU A 45 -0.37 -7.90 -13.90
CA LEU A 45 -1.36 -7.66 -14.95
C LEU A 45 -0.79 -6.86 -16.13
N TYR A 46 -0.02 -5.80 -15.84
CA TYR A 46 0.62 -4.94 -16.84
C TYR A 46 1.62 -5.71 -17.69
N GLN A 47 2.44 -6.56 -17.06
CA GLN A 47 3.34 -7.45 -17.77
C GLN A 47 2.58 -8.41 -18.69
N ILE A 48 1.55 -9.09 -18.16
CA ILE A 48 0.70 -10.02 -18.95
C ILE A 48 0.03 -9.30 -20.13
N SER A 49 -0.52 -8.12 -19.90
CA SER A 49 -1.18 -7.29 -20.90
C SER A 49 -0.20 -6.84 -21.99
N THR A 50 1.01 -6.45 -21.59
CA THR A 50 2.10 -6.10 -22.49
C THR A 50 2.47 -7.28 -23.39
N ASP A 51 2.68 -8.46 -22.80
CA ASP A 51 3.08 -9.69 -23.51
C ASP A 51 2.00 -10.17 -24.49
N LYS A 52 0.72 -9.99 -24.14
CA LYS A 52 -0.42 -10.39 -24.97
C LYS A 52 -0.90 -9.33 -25.94
N ASN A 53 -0.33 -8.12 -25.90
CA ASN A 53 -0.78 -6.96 -26.65
C ASN A 53 -2.28 -6.64 -26.41
N ASP A 54 -2.73 -6.79 -25.17
CA ASP A 54 -4.13 -6.59 -24.75
C ASP A 54 -4.22 -5.51 -23.66
N SER A 55 -3.86 -4.27 -24.04
CA SER A 55 -3.86 -3.11 -23.14
C SER A 55 -5.25 -2.58 -22.81
N GLY A 56 -6.26 -2.97 -23.60
CA GLY A 56 -7.63 -2.49 -23.46
C GLY A 56 -8.30 -2.94 -22.16
N GLU A 57 -8.27 -4.26 -21.93
CA GLU A 57 -8.93 -4.87 -20.78
C GLU A 57 -8.32 -4.40 -19.45
N LEU A 58 -6.99 -4.34 -19.36
CA LEU A 58 -6.32 -3.83 -18.16
C LEU A 58 -6.66 -2.35 -17.89
N THR A 59 -6.65 -1.51 -18.93
CA THR A 59 -6.98 -0.09 -18.78
C THR A 59 -8.42 0.09 -18.30
N LYS A 60 -9.34 -0.76 -18.77
CA LYS A 60 -10.73 -0.78 -18.31
C LYS A 60 -10.84 -1.17 -16.83
N GLN A 61 -10.20 -2.27 -16.41
CA GLN A 61 -10.21 -2.71 -15.01
C GLN A 61 -9.64 -1.63 -14.06
N LEU A 62 -8.55 -0.97 -14.46
CA LEU A 62 -7.97 0.14 -13.71
C LEU A 62 -8.91 1.35 -13.63
N SER A 63 -9.63 1.66 -14.72
CA SER A 63 -10.62 2.73 -14.76
C SER A 63 -11.81 2.45 -13.85
N ASP A 64 -12.34 1.23 -13.88
CA ASP A 64 -13.47 0.80 -13.07
C ASP A 64 -13.08 0.86 -11.58
N PHE A 65 -11.89 0.34 -11.24
CA PHE A 65 -11.30 0.49 -9.91
C PHE A 65 -11.21 1.97 -9.48
N LYS A 66 -10.68 2.85 -10.34
CA LYS A 66 -10.58 4.29 -10.04
C LYS A 66 -11.94 4.94 -9.80
N ASN A 67 -12.95 4.58 -10.59
CA ASN A 67 -14.32 5.07 -10.45
C ASN A 67 -15.00 4.61 -9.15
N ASN A 68 -14.62 3.45 -8.62
CA ASN A 68 -15.12 2.96 -7.34
C ASN A 68 -14.36 3.57 -6.15
N VAL A 69 -13.09 3.93 -6.35
CA VAL A 69 -12.27 4.67 -5.37
C VAL A 69 -12.51 6.19 -5.45
N ASN A 70 -13.27 6.68 -6.43
CA ASN A 70 -13.41 8.10 -6.80
C ASN A 70 -13.81 9.12 -5.70
N PRO A 71 -14.44 8.79 -4.56
CA PRO A 71 -14.49 9.72 -3.42
C PRO A 71 -13.08 10.07 -2.85
N GLY A 72 -12.07 9.25 -3.14
CA GLY A 72 -10.68 9.39 -2.69
C GLY A 72 -9.90 10.49 -3.39
N ILE A 73 -10.15 10.81 -4.66
CA ILE A 73 -9.37 11.82 -5.41
C ILE A 73 -9.66 13.23 -4.91
N SER A 74 -10.94 13.57 -4.76
CA SER A 74 -11.34 14.87 -4.21
C SER A 74 -10.82 15.06 -2.78
N SER A 75 -10.89 14.03 -1.94
CA SER A 75 -10.35 14.06 -0.59
C SER A 75 -8.81 14.03 -0.53
N LEU A 76 -8.14 13.44 -1.53
CA LEU A 76 -6.69 13.47 -1.73
C LEU A 76 -6.22 14.89 -2.02
N PHE A 77 -6.92 15.62 -2.88
CA PHE A 77 -6.63 17.02 -3.13
C PHE A 77 -6.99 17.91 -1.94
N GLU A 78 -8.08 17.65 -1.21
CA GLU A 78 -8.40 18.35 0.05
C GLU A 78 -7.30 18.19 1.11
N ARG A 79 -6.63 17.02 1.16
CA ARG A 79 -5.54 16.76 2.12
C ARG A 79 -4.17 17.26 1.66
N LEU A 80 -3.97 17.51 0.36
CA LEU A 80 -2.76 18.11 -0.16
C LEU A 80 -2.76 19.62 0.14
N ASP A 81 -2.29 20.01 1.32
CA ASP A 81 -2.21 21.41 1.78
C ASP A 81 -1.22 22.30 0.97
N LYS A 82 -0.76 21.85 -0.20
CA LYS A 82 0.23 22.54 -1.03
C LYS A 82 -0.23 22.65 -2.47
N LEU A 83 -0.59 23.88 -2.85
CA LEU A 83 -0.91 24.33 -4.22
C LEU A 83 0.03 23.76 -5.29
N THR A 84 1.33 23.62 -5.00
CA THR A 84 2.31 23.08 -5.96
C THR A 84 2.06 21.61 -6.31
N TYR A 85 1.74 20.77 -5.32
CA TYR A 85 1.46 19.35 -5.55
C TYR A 85 0.12 19.17 -6.25
N GLN A 86 -0.91 19.90 -5.80
CA GLN A 86 -2.23 19.88 -6.41
C GLN A 86 -2.13 20.26 -7.89
N ASN A 87 -1.58 21.44 -8.22
CA ASN A 87 -1.52 21.93 -9.60
C ASN A 87 -0.74 20.98 -10.53
N ALA A 88 0.41 20.47 -10.06
CA ALA A 88 1.23 19.57 -10.86
C ALA A 88 0.54 18.21 -11.08
N LEU A 89 0.06 17.57 -10.01
CA LEU A 89 -0.60 16.27 -10.11
C LEU A 89 -1.90 16.35 -10.90
N THR A 90 -2.73 17.39 -10.69
CA THR A 90 -3.95 17.61 -11.48
C THR A 90 -3.63 17.75 -12.97
N GLY A 91 -2.58 18.48 -13.34
CA GLY A 91 -2.16 18.61 -14.73
C GLY A 91 -1.81 17.27 -15.37
N TYR A 92 -1.01 16.45 -14.68
CA TYR A 92 -0.60 15.13 -15.18
C TYR A 92 -1.78 14.15 -15.27
N ILE A 93 -2.64 14.11 -14.24
CA ILE A 93 -3.81 13.22 -14.19
C ILE A 93 -4.81 13.59 -15.29
N ASN A 94 -5.12 14.88 -15.46
CA ASN A 94 -6.05 15.32 -16.51
C ASN A 94 -5.58 14.92 -17.91
N LYS A 95 -4.26 15.00 -18.18
CA LYS A 95 -3.69 14.54 -19.44
C LYS A 95 -3.85 13.02 -19.61
N ILE A 96 -3.56 12.26 -18.56
CA ILE A 96 -3.73 10.79 -18.57
C ILE A 96 -5.19 10.41 -18.83
N ASP A 97 -6.15 11.03 -18.13
CA ASP A 97 -7.59 10.77 -18.27
C ASP A 97 -8.12 11.10 -19.67
N SER A 98 -7.70 12.23 -20.22
CA SER A 98 -8.03 12.60 -21.60
C SER A 98 -7.52 11.54 -22.57
N CYS A 99 -6.26 11.12 -22.43
CA CYS A 99 -5.65 10.14 -23.32
C CYS A 99 -6.17 8.71 -23.13
N GLN A 100 -6.62 8.37 -21.92
CA GLN A 100 -7.32 7.13 -21.61
C GLN A 100 -8.62 7.04 -22.40
N THR A 101 -9.38 8.14 -22.50
CA THR A 101 -10.63 8.17 -23.26
C THR A 101 -10.37 7.90 -24.74
N ASP A 102 -9.36 8.55 -25.33
CA ASP A 102 -8.95 8.33 -26.72
C ASP A 102 -8.43 6.90 -26.96
N HIS A 103 -7.71 6.34 -25.98
CA HIS A 103 -7.25 4.96 -26.02
C HIS A 103 -8.41 3.96 -26.03
N PHE A 104 -9.42 4.14 -25.19
CA PHE A 104 -10.61 3.29 -25.21
C PHE A 104 -11.36 3.36 -26.53
N ASN A 105 -11.52 4.56 -27.09
CA ASN A 105 -12.15 4.73 -28.39
C ASN A 105 -11.39 3.96 -29.49
N TYR A 106 -10.06 4.03 -29.47
CA TYR A 106 -9.21 3.29 -30.41
C TYR A 106 -9.28 1.78 -30.23
N VAL A 107 -9.23 1.28 -28.99
CA VAL A 107 -9.29 -0.16 -28.70
C VAL A 107 -10.66 -0.74 -29.06
N ALA A 108 -11.75 -0.05 -28.74
CA ALA A 108 -13.10 -0.54 -28.97
C ALA A 108 -13.47 -0.55 -30.47
N ASN A 109 -13.00 0.46 -31.22
CA ASN A 109 -13.27 0.57 -32.66
C ASN A 109 -12.06 1.16 -33.41
N PRO A 110 -11.08 0.33 -33.78
CA PRO A 110 -9.86 0.79 -34.44
C PRO A 110 -10.16 1.37 -35.83
N SER A 111 -10.20 2.69 -35.91
CA SER A 111 -10.46 3.48 -37.12
C SER A 111 -9.32 4.47 -37.35
N GLU A 112 -9.22 5.02 -38.57
CA GLU A 112 -8.24 6.08 -38.85
C GLU A 112 -8.48 7.31 -37.96
N GLU A 113 -9.74 7.65 -37.71
CA GLU A 113 -10.13 8.75 -36.83
C GLU A 113 -9.72 8.53 -35.37
N SER A 114 -10.06 7.37 -34.79
CA SER A 114 -9.70 7.05 -33.40
C SER A 114 -8.18 6.93 -33.22
N ARG A 115 -7.48 6.39 -34.22
CA ARG A 115 -6.01 6.38 -34.27
C ARG A 115 -5.44 7.81 -34.28
N ASN A 116 -5.96 8.70 -35.13
CA ASN A 116 -5.49 10.08 -35.23
C ASN A 116 -5.78 10.89 -33.96
N ASN A 117 -6.88 10.60 -33.27
CA ASN A 117 -7.16 11.18 -31.96
C ASN A 117 -6.16 10.68 -30.91
N LEU A 118 -5.92 9.37 -30.82
CA LEU A 118 -4.93 8.82 -29.89
C LEU A 118 -3.53 9.38 -30.15
N LEU A 119 -3.11 9.58 -31.40
CA LEU A 119 -1.82 10.19 -31.75
C LEU A 119 -1.65 11.64 -31.26
N LYS A 120 -2.69 12.31 -30.77
CA LYS A 120 -2.56 13.61 -30.06
C LYS A 120 -1.97 13.46 -28.65
N CYS A 121 -1.83 12.22 -28.16
CA CYS A 121 -1.29 11.89 -26.85
C CYS A 121 0.17 11.42 -26.87
N THR A 122 0.92 11.68 -27.93
CA THR A 122 2.34 11.25 -28.04
C THR A 122 3.25 11.85 -26.97
N ASP A 123 2.87 12.99 -26.42
CA ASP A 123 3.50 13.65 -25.27
C ASP A 123 3.08 13.07 -23.90
N ILE A 124 2.27 11.99 -23.84
CA ILE A 124 1.77 11.44 -22.56
C ILE A 124 2.90 11.09 -21.57
N MET A 125 4.08 10.72 -22.07
CA MET A 125 5.25 10.43 -21.22
C MET A 125 5.76 11.65 -20.46
N GLU A 126 5.42 12.88 -20.88
CA GLU A 126 5.67 14.11 -20.11
C GLU A 126 4.80 14.21 -18.85
N SER A 127 3.72 13.40 -18.74
CA SER A 127 2.89 13.25 -17.54
C SER A 127 3.21 11.98 -16.76
N VAL A 128 3.43 10.86 -17.46
CA VAL A 128 3.71 9.54 -16.84
C VAL A 128 5.04 9.56 -16.09
N ARG A 129 6.13 10.08 -16.69
CA ARG A 129 7.45 10.08 -16.04
C ARG A 129 7.49 10.91 -14.75
N PRO A 130 6.98 12.16 -14.70
CA PRO A 130 6.90 12.90 -13.45
C PRO A 130 6.07 12.18 -12.39
N LEU A 131 4.92 11.62 -12.75
CA LEU A 131 4.08 10.87 -11.82
C LEU A 131 4.82 9.67 -11.23
N GLY A 132 5.46 8.86 -12.08
CA GLY A 132 6.28 7.72 -11.66
C GLY A 132 7.44 8.14 -10.76
N LYS A 133 8.13 9.25 -11.12
CA LYS A 133 9.19 9.85 -10.30
C LYS A 133 8.70 10.24 -8.91
N TYR A 134 7.52 10.84 -8.77
CA TYR A 134 7.03 11.25 -7.44
C TYR A 134 6.59 10.05 -6.60
N LEU A 135 5.95 9.06 -7.22
CA LEU A 135 5.58 7.80 -6.59
C LEU A 135 6.79 7.00 -6.10
N SER A 136 7.95 7.13 -6.78
CA SER A 136 9.21 6.47 -6.41
C SER A 136 10.10 7.30 -5.46
N GLY A 137 9.58 8.39 -4.90
CA GLY A 137 10.29 9.20 -3.90
C GLY A 137 11.09 10.38 -4.48
N GLY A 138 10.76 10.83 -5.68
CA GLY A 138 11.22 12.10 -6.22
C GLY A 138 10.43 13.30 -5.70
N LYS A 139 11.08 14.46 -5.66
CA LYS A 139 10.46 15.74 -5.25
C LYS A 139 9.92 16.54 -6.43
N ILE A 140 8.87 17.32 -6.19
CA ILE A 140 8.45 18.41 -7.08
C ILE A 140 9.24 19.66 -6.71
N LEU A 141 10.21 20.05 -7.54
CA LEU A 141 11.05 21.24 -7.29
C LEU A 141 11.61 21.23 -5.84
N ASP A 142 11.42 22.33 -5.09
CA ASP A 142 11.83 22.49 -3.69
C ASP A 142 10.80 21.97 -2.66
N ALA A 143 9.77 21.25 -3.10
CA ALA A 143 8.77 20.70 -2.18
C ALA A 143 9.31 19.47 -1.41
N PRO A 144 8.78 19.16 -0.22
CA PRO A 144 9.03 17.89 0.46
C PRO A 144 8.59 16.71 -0.41
N LEU A 145 9.00 15.49 -0.05
CA LEU A 145 8.48 14.29 -0.73
C LEU A 145 6.96 14.26 -0.59
N LEU A 146 6.26 13.77 -1.63
CA LEU A 146 4.80 13.68 -1.67
C LEU A 146 4.25 13.10 -0.36
N PHE A 147 4.91 12.06 0.14
CA PHE A 147 4.43 11.30 1.28
C PHE A 147 4.83 11.86 2.64
N ASP A 148 5.81 12.77 2.69
CA ASP A 148 6.09 13.51 3.92
C ASP A 148 4.94 14.47 4.27
N LEU A 149 4.04 14.76 3.32
CA LEU A 149 2.82 15.55 3.56
C LEU A 149 1.81 14.80 4.45
N TYR A 150 1.86 13.48 4.49
CA TYR A 150 0.99 12.63 5.30
C TYR A 150 1.62 12.23 6.64
N LYS A 151 2.74 12.86 7.00
CA LYS A 151 3.38 12.67 8.30
C LYS A 151 3.14 13.89 9.16
N ASN A 152 2.75 13.68 10.42
CA ASN A 152 2.71 14.76 11.38
C ASN A 152 4.13 15.15 11.85
N ARG A 153 4.24 16.17 12.71
CA ARG A 153 5.52 16.66 13.22
C ARG A 153 6.31 15.64 14.05
N GLU A 154 5.65 14.61 14.56
CA GLU A 154 6.25 13.52 15.34
C GLU A 154 6.64 12.34 14.44
N GLY A 155 6.41 12.44 13.12
CA GLY A 155 6.70 11.39 12.15
C GLY A 155 5.63 10.30 12.06
N ILE A 156 4.48 10.47 12.74
CA ILE A 156 3.36 9.53 12.64
C ILE A 156 2.69 9.69 11.28
N CYS A 157 2.56 8.58 10.57
CA CYS A 157 1.96 8.51 9.24
C CYS A 157 0.42 8.41 9.31
N ASP A 158 -0.28 9.12 8.43
CA ASP A 158 -1.71 8.94 8.13
C ASP A 158 -1.87 7.78 7.14
N GLY A 159 -1.99 6.56 7.67
CA GLY A 159 -2.13 5.32 6.88
C GLY A 159 -3.27 5.39 5.86
N PRO A 160 -4.51 5.77 6.24
CA PRO A 160 -5.62 5.84 5.31
C PRO A 160 -5.38 6.83 4.16
N ALA A 161 -4.82 8.02 4.45
CA ALA A 161 -4.48 8.98 3.38
C ALA A 161 -3.42 8.43 2.43
N MET A 162 -2.39 7.79 2.98
CA MET A 162 -1.29 7.23 2.20
C MET A 162 -1.78 6.10 1.30
N GLU A 163 -2.53 5.14 1.84
CA GLU A 163 -3.11 4.03 1.08
C GLU A 163 -3.99 4.51 -0.05
N SER A 164 -4.93 5.41 0.22
CA SER A 164 -5.81 5.98 -0.81
C SER A 164 -4.99 6.69 -1.89
N THR A 165 -4.00 7.49 -1.49
CA THR A 165 -3.14 8.23 -2.43
C THR A 165 -2.32 7.32 -3.32
N TYR A 166 -1.73 6.28 -2.74
CA TYR A 166 -0.93 5.31 -3.46
C TYR A 166 -1.77 4.50 -4.44
N LYS A 167 -2.92 3.97 -4.01
CA LYS A 167 -3.80 3.19 -4.87
C LYS A 167 -4.26 3.99 -6.10
N THR A 168 -4.70 5.23 -5.89
CA THR A 168 -5.16 6.09 -6.97
C THR A 168 -4.03 6.47 -7.93
N LEU A 169 -2.96 7.09 -7.43
CA LEU A 169 -1.90 7.62 -8.30
C LEU A 169 -1.15 6.51 -9.05
N PHE A 170 -1.03 5.32 -8.45
CA PHE A 170 -0.44 4.17 -9.13
C PHE A 170 -1.35 3.62 -10.24
N ALA A 171 -2.67 3.64 -10.05
CA ALA A 171 -3.61 3.30 -11.11
C ALA A 171 -3.51 4.29 -12.29
N ASP A 172 -3.46 5.60 -12.02
CA ASP A 172 -3.24 6.63 -13.05
C ASP A 172 -1.91 6.41 -13.78
N TYR A 173 -0.85 6.10 -13.04
CA TYR A 173 0.45 5.78 -13.62
C TYR A 173 0.37 4.57 -14.56
N ALA A 174 -0.27 3.48 -14.14
CA ALA A 174 -0.43 2.27 -14.94
C ALA A 174 -1.29 2.49 -16.20
N ILE A 175 -2.36 3.29 -16.09
CA ILE A 175 -3.19 3.71 -17.23
C ILE A 175 -2.33 4.48 -18.24
N GLY A 176 -1.59 5.50 -17.78
CA GLY A 176 -0.73 6.27 -18.67
C GLY A 176 0.35 5.43 -19.34
N CYS A 177 0.91 4.44 -18.64
CA CYS A 177 1.85 3.46 -19.19
C CYS A 177 1.24 2.57 -20.28
N ASN A 178 0.00 2.12 -20.11
CA ASN A 178 -0.72 1.37 -21.15
C ASN A 178 -0.91 2.21 -22.41
N VAL A 179 -1.37 3.45 -22.25
CA VAL A 179 -1.59 4.37 -23.38
C VAL A 179 -0.27 4.67 -24.11
N ALA A 180 0.79 5.00 -23.37
CA ALA A 180 2.12 5.22 -23.94
C ALA A 180 2.63 4.00 -24.70
N SER A 181 2.46 2.80 -24.14
CA SER A 181 2.86 1.55 -24.80
C SER A 181 2.07 1.29 -26.08
N THR A 182 0.77 1.59 -26.10
CA THR A 182 -0.03 1.53 -27.34
C THR A 182 0.47 2.53 -28.39
N LEU A 183 0.78 3.76 -28.00
CA LEU A 183 1.33 4.79 -28.89
C LEU A 183 2.66 4.36 -29.51
N ALA A 184 3.61 3.88 -28.69
CA ALA A 184 4.89 3.37 -29.19
C ALA A 184 4.71 2.26 -30.22
N ARG A 185 3.71 1.37 -30.04
CA ARG A 185 3.40 0.32 -31.01
C ARG A 185 2.83 0.85 -32.32
N ILE A 186 2.02 1.91 -32.26
CA ILE A 186 1.47 2.58 -33.45
C ILE A 186 2.58 3.27 -34.24
N GLU A 187 3.51 3.93 -33.56
CA GLU A 187 4.56 4.75 -34.18
C GLU A 187 5.78 3.94 -34.64
N HIS A 188 6.20 2.96 -33.84
CA HIS A 188 7.46 2.23 -34.03
C HIS A 188 7.25 0.73 -34.32
N GLY A 189 5.99 0.30 -34.47
CA GLY A 189 5.62 -1.07 -34.78
C GLY A 189 5.41 -1.96 -33.54
N ARG A 190 4.83 -3.15 -33.77
CA ARG A 190 4.33 -4.04 -32.71
C ARG A 190 5.37 -4.49 -31.67
N ASN A 191 6.65 -4.48 -32.02
CA ASN A 191 7.74 -4.91 -31.15
C ASN A 191 8.32 -3.77 -30.29
N ALA A 192 7.80 -2.55 -30.41
CA ALA A 192 8.25 -1.44 -29.60
C ALA A 192 7.90 -1.67 -28.12
N SER A 193 8.94 -1.83 -27.29
CA SER A 193 8.82 -2.09 -25.86
C SER A 193 9.43 -1.00 -24.98
N LEU A 194 9.91 0.10 -25.56
CA LEU A 194 10.66 1.13 -24.83
C LEU A 194 9.90 1.64 -23.59
N TYR A 195 8.66 2.13 -23.80
CA TYR A 195 7.84 2.62 -22.68
C TYR A 195 7.33 1.50 -21.79
N ALA A 196 7.11 0.30 -22.34
CA ALA A 196 6.68 -0.84 -21.55
C ALA A 196 7.74 -1.26 -20.51
N MET A 197 9.01 -1.34 -20.94
CA MET A 197 10.15 -1.65 -20.05
C MET A 197 10.37 -0.53 -19.03
N GLU A 198 10.41 0.73 -19.48
CA GLU A 198 10.58 1.88 -18.58
C GLU A 198 9.50 1.94 -17.50
N CYS A 199 8.24 1.68 -17.88
CA CYS A 199 7.13 1.64 -16.94
C CYS A 199 7.24 0.49 -15.94
N ASN A 200 7.60 -0.71 -16.39
CA ASN A 200 7.74 -1.87 -15.50
C ASN A 200 8.87 -1.68 -14.48
N ASP A 201 10.00 -1.12 -14.91
CA ASP A 201 11.12 -0.79 -14.04
C ASP A 201 10.70 0.25 -12.98
N THR A 202 9.98 1.29 -13.41
CA THR A 202 9.49 2.33 -12.50
C THR A 202 8.43 1.78 -11.53
N MET A 203 7.51 0.91 -11.96
CA MET A 203 6.57 0.23 -11.06
C MET A 203 7.30 -0.53 -9.96
N SER A 204 8.38 -1.23 -10.30
CA SER A 204 9.22 -1.94 -9.33
C SER A 204 9.91 -0.98 -8.35
N GLN A 205 10.42 0.16 -8.84
CA GLN A 205 10.99 1.20 -7.98
C GLN A 205 9.95 1.81 -7.02
N ILE A 206 8.71 2.01 -7.48
CA ILE A 206 7.60 2.50 -6.63
C ILE A 206 7.32 1.48 -5.52
N ILE A 207 7.17 0.19 -5.86
CA ILE A 207 6.95 -0.90 -4.89
C ILE A 207 8.05 -0.90 -3.82
N ASP A 208 9.31 -0.83 -4.22
CA ASP A 208 10.43 -0.84 -3.28
C ASP A 208 10.49 0.42 -2.42
N TYR A 209 10.11 1.58 -2.98
CA TYR A 209 10.01 2.82 -2.22
C TYR A 209 8.90 2.76 -1.16
N VAL A 210 7.72 2.23 -1.49
CA VAL A 210 6.60 2.09 -0.54
C VAL A 210 6.97 1.17 0.62
N LYS A 211 7.64 0.04 0.36
CA LYS A 211 8.14 -0.85 1.43
C LYS A 211 9.06 -0.10 2.40
N ARG A 212 10.02 0.68 1.88
CA ARG A 212 10.91 1.48 2.72
C ARG A 212 10.14 2.51 3.54
N LEU A 213 9.16 3.17 2.92
CA LEU A 213 8.31 4.14 3.60
C LEU A 213 7.53 3.49 4.74
N TYR A 214 6.97 2.30 4.53
CA TYR A 214 6.22 1.55 5.54
C TYR A 214 7.10 1.18 6.73
N HIS A 215 8.37 0.81 6.48
CA HIS A 215 9.34 0.61 7.56
C HIS A 215 9.63 1.89 8.36
N THR A 216 9.57 3.08 7.74
CA THR A 216 9.72 4.35 8.46
C THR A 216 8.48 4.76 9.25
N CYS A 217 7.29 4.37 8.78
CA CYS A 217 6.03 4.63 9.45
C CYS A 217 5.79 3.72 10.65
N ALA A 218 6.26 2.47 10.60
CA ALA A 218 6.01 1.50 11.65
C ALA A 218 6.48 1.96 13.05
N PRO A 219 7.74 2.36 13.30
CA PRO A 219 8.22 2.71 14.64
C PRO A 219 7.39 3.77 15.37
N PRO A 220 7.07 4.96 14.79
CA PRO A 220 6.21 5.92 15.47
C PRO A 220 4.78 5.38 15.69
N SER A 221 4.25 4.58 14.76
CA SER A 221 2.95 3.93 14.94
C SER A 221 2.92 2.95 16.09
N CYS A 222 3.97 2.16 16.33
CA CYS A 222 4.02 1.24 17.47
C CYS A 222 3.88 1.98 18.81
N ARG A 223 4.48 3.18 18.92
CA ARG A 223 4.48 3.97 20.17
C ARG A 223 3.10 4.49 20.56
N ILE A 224 2.23 4.70 19.56
CA ILE A 224 0.89 5.27 19.76
C ILE A 224 -0.23 4.26 19.55
N PHE A 225 0.10 3.02 19.16
CA PHE A 225 -0.86 2.02 18.70
C PHE A 225 -1.97 1.79 19.72
N HIS A 226 -1.59 1.46 20.96
CA HIS A 226 -2.51 1.25 22.08
C HIS A 226 -3.54 2.38 22.22
N CYS A 227 -3.08 3.63 22.17
CA CYS A 227 -3.96 4.80 22.33
C CYS A 227 -4.86 5.06 21.13
N SER A 228 -4.41 4.72 19.92
CA SER A 228 -5.26 4.76 18.74
C SER A 228 -6.36 3.71 18.79
N VAL A 229 -6.05 2.48 19.22
CA VAL A 229 -7.04 1.42 19.43
C VAL A 229 -8.02 1.82 20.53
N GLN A 230 -7.54 2.30 21.67
CA GLN A 230 -8.40 2.74 22.77
C GLN A 230 -9.37 3.86 22.32
N LYS A 231 -8.90 4.78 21.49
CA LYS A 231 -9.72 5.84 20.91
C LYS A 231 -10.79 5.27 19.96
N LEU A 232 -10.45 4.26 19.16
CA LEU A 232 -11.41 3.57 18.28
C LEU A 232 -12.54 2.95 19.11
N PHE A 233 -12.20 2.21 20.16
CA PHE A 233 -13.17 1.59 21.09
C PHE A 233 -14.05 2.63 21.79
N SER A 234 -13.54 3.84 22.06
CA SER A 234 -14.30 4.92 22.70
C SER A 234 -15.26 5.69 21.78
N LYS A 235 -15.02 5.70 20.47
CA LYS A 235 -15.75 6.55 19.52
C LYS A 235 -16.64 5.76 18.57
N ASP A 236 -16.11 4.66 18.05
CA ASP A 236 -16.75 3.86 17.02
C ASP A 236 -16.32 2.41 17.23
N PHE A 237 -16.98 1.79 18.21
CA PHE A 237 -16.66 0.45 18.65
C PHE A 237 -16.77 -0.56 17.49
N PRO A 238 -15.76 -1.42 17.28
CA PRO A 238 -15.79 -2.40 16.19
C PRO A 238 -16.91 -3.43 16.39
N ALA A 239 -17.67 -3.75 15.33
CA ALA A 239 -18.80 -4.68 15.43
C ALA A 239 -18.38 -6.15 15.69
N SER A 240 -17.15 -6.51 15.31
CA SER A 240 -16.57 -7.86 15.42
C SER A 240 -15.05 -7.81 15.27
N PRO A 241 -14.32 -8.94 15.49
CA PRO A 241 -12.89 -9.02 15.21
C PRO A 241 -12.55 -8.73 13.75
N ASP A 242 -13.40 -9.14 12.80
CA ASP A 242 -13.21 -8.83 11.37
C ASP A 242 -13.37 -7.33 11.07
N ASP A 243 -14.35 -6.66 11.69
CA ASP A 243 -14.52 -5.22 11.57
C ASP A 243 -13.31 -4.47 12.16
N LEU A 244 -12.82 -4.89 13.33
CA LEU A 244 -11.61 -4.34 13.93
C LEU A 244 -10.39 -4.57 13.03
N HIS A 245 -10.24 -5.78 12.48
CA HIS A 245 -9.15 -6.11 11.57
C HIS A 245 -9.16 -5.15 10.37
N LYS A 246 -10.32 -4.96 9.73
CA LYS A 246 -10.47 -4.05 8.59
C LYS A 246 -10.05 -2.62 8.96
N LYS A 247 -10.59 -2.07 10.06
CA LYS A 247 -10.25 -0.70 10.52
C LYS A 247 -8.75 -0.56 10.81
N LEU A 248 -8.12 -1.55 11.43
CA LEU A 248 -6.69 -1.52 11.73
C LEU A 248 -5.83 -1.66 10.47
N SER A 249 -6.20 -2.52 9.53
CA SER A 249 -5.51 -2.63 8.23
C SER A 249 -5.56 -1.34 7.42
N GLU A 250 -6.67 -0.59 7.49
CA GLU A 250 -6.79 0.73 6.88
C GLU A 250 -5.91 1.78 7.60
N MET A 251 -5.90 1.76 8.94
CA MET A 251 -5.13 2.72 9.75
C MET A 251 -3.61 2.47 9.68
N TYR A 252 -3.22 1.21 9.56
CA TYR A 252 -1.84 0.73 9.71
C TYR A 252 -1.50 -0.32 8.64
N PRO A 253 -1.43 0.10 7.35
CA PRO A 253 -1.21 -0.82 6.23
C PRO A 253 0.16 -1.53 6.24
N TRP A 254 1.09 -1.08 7.09
CA TRP A 254 2.40 -1.69 7.31
C TRP A 254 2.39 -2.80 8.38
N PHE A 255 1.22 -3.13 8.95
CA PHE A 255 1.06 -4.22 9.90
C PHE A 255 0.06 -5.28 9.44
N ASN A 256 0.32 -6.53 9.81
CA ASN A 256 -0.65 -7.61 9.87
C ASN A 256 -1.22 -7.71 11.29
N PHE A 257 -2.45 -8.21 11.43
CA PHE A 257 -3.15 -8.33 12.71
C PHE A 257 -3.66 -9.75 12.97
N LEU A 258 -3.56 -10.20 14.22
CA LEU A 258 -4.34 -11.33 14.73
C LEU A 258 -5.16 -10.81 15.90
N ILE A 259 -6.47 -10.95 15.81
CA ILE A 259 -7.41 -10.36 16.76
C ILE A 259 -8.19 -11.48 17.39
N PHE A 260 -8.26 -11.46 18.72
CA PHE A 260 -9.04 -12.39 19.52
C PHE A 260 -10.04 -11.61 20.36
N GLU A 261 -11.30 -12.04 20.34
CA GLU A 261 -12.35 -11.54 21.21
C GLU A 261 -12.69 -12.59 22.26
N PHE A 262 -12.77 -12.15 23.52
CA PHE A 262 -13.03 -13.00 24.67
C PHE A 262 -14.20 -12.51 25.52
N GLU A 263 -14.83 -13.45 26.22
CA GLU A 263 -15.59 -13.15 27.43
C GLU A 263 -14.69 -12.51 28.49
N LYS A 264 -15.29 -11.78 29.43
CA LYS A 264 -14.58 -11.06 30.49
C LYS A 264 -13.52 -11.93 31.17
N ARG A 265 -12.26 -11.46 31.20
CA ARG A 265 -11.06 -12.12 31.75
C ARG A 265 -10.44 -13.25 30.90
N GLY A 266 -10.98 -13.53 29.71
CA GLY A 266 -10.25 -14.36 28.75
C GLY A 266 -8.96 -13.65 28.32
N LYS A 267 -7.93 -14.45 28.04
CA LYS A 267 -6.62 -13.95 27.62
C LYS A 267 -5.91 -14.97 26.75
N THR A 268 -4.93 -14.51 25.99
CA THR A 268 -4.01 -15.39 25.28
C THR A 268 -2.76 -15.72 26.11
N THR A 269 -2.04 -16.74 25.69
CA THR A 269 -0.66 -17.00 26.12
C THR A 269 0.18 -17.26 24.88
N VAL A 270 1.31 -16.55 24.79
CA VAL A 270 2.14 -16.53 23.58
C VAL A 270 3.38 -17.39 23.78
N GLY A 271 3.74 -18.14 22.75
CA GLY A 271 4.97 -18.91 22.66
C GLY A 271 5.51 -18.95 21.24
N GLY A 272 6.58 -19.72 21.04
CA GLY A 272 7.28 -19.81 19.76
C GLY A 272 8.47 -18.85 19.65
N LYS A 273 9.01 -18.70 18.45
CA LYS A 273 10.21 -17.90 18.15
C LYS A 273 9.95 -16.70 17.25
N PHE A 274 8.78 -16.65 16.61
CA PHE A 274 8.32 -15.49 15.88
C PHE A 274 7.82 -14.43 16.87
N PHE A 275 8.29 -13.20 16.71
CA PHE A 275 7.89 -12.08 17.54
C PHE A 275 6.66 -11.39 16.95
N ALA A 276 5.57 -11.33 17.70
CA ALA A 276 4.44 -10.46 17.43
C ALA A 276 4.27 -9.51 18.61
N ARG A 277 4.06 -8.22 18.35
CA ARG A 277 3.73 -7.28 19.41
C ARG A 277 2.32 -7.60 19.91
N HIS A 278 2.11 -7.49 21.22
CA HIS A 278 0.82 -7.74 21.87
C HIS A 278 0.27 -6.42 22.43
N ASP A 279 -1.00 -6.15 22.12
CA ASP A 279 -1.79 -5.04 22.63
C ASP A 279 -3.09 -5.57 23.23
N ASP A 280 -3.33 -5.25 24.49
CA ASP A 280 -4.39 -5.79 25.35
C ASP A 280 -5.15 -4.66 26.07
N ASP A 281 -6.01 -5.03 27.02
CA ASP A 281 -6.81 -4.09 27.83
C ASP A 281 -7.86 -3.27 27.05
N HIS A 282 -8.34 -3.80 25.93
CA HIS A 282 -9.42 -3.19 25.15
C HIS A 282 -10.78 -3.83 25.47
N GLU A 283 -11.57 -3.16 26.31
CA GLU A 283 -12.91 -3.62 26.71
C GLU A 283 -13.99 -3.17 25.70
N GLY A 284 -14.79 -4.13 25.23
CA GLY A 284 -15.95 -3.90 24.38
C GLY A 284 -17.29 -3.82 25.12
N PRO A 285 -18.39 -3.51 24.43
CA PRO A 285 -19.75 -3.54 24.95
C PRO A 285 -20.03 -4.90 25.57
N LYS A 286 -20.79 -4.91 26.66
CA LYS A 286 -21.14 -6.12 27.41
C LYS A 286 -19.94 -6.81 28.09
N GLY A 287 -18.79 -6.13 28.18
CA GLY A 287 -17.64 -6.58 28.96
C GLY A 287 -16.79 -7.64 28.28
N THR A 288 -16.81 -7.69 26.94
CA THR A 288 -15.87 -8.49 26.15
C THR A 288 -14.48 -7.86 26.15
N MET A 289 -13.45 -8.66 25.94
CA MET A 289 -12.06 -8.20 25.91
C MET A 289 -11.43 -8.54 24.57
N TYR A 290 -10.69 -7.60 23.99
CA TYR A 290 -9.95 -7.81 22.76
C TYR A 290 -8.45 -7.86 23.04
N GLU A 291 -7.79 -8.86 22.46
CA GLU A 291 -6.33 -8.95 22.40
C GLU A 291 -5.89 -8.92 20.93
N ILE A 292 -4.92 -8.06 20.64
CA ILE A 292 -4.44 -7.76 19.29
C ILE A 292 -2.96 -8.08 19.22
N PHE A 293 -2.61 -8.94 18.28
CA PHE A 293 -1.22 -9.16 17.87
C PHE A 293 -0.95 -8.44 16.58
N PHE A 294 0.17 -7.73 16.50
CA PHE A 294 0.58 -7.07 15.27
C PHE A 294 2.06 -7.21 14.97
N PHE A 295 2.37 -7.29 13.68
CA PHE A 295 3.71 -7.53 13.15
C PHE A 295 3.79 -7.05 11.70
N ASP A 296 4.97 -7.15 11.10
CA ASP A 296 5.24 -6.74 9.72
C ASP A 296 4.15 -7.16 8.71
N GLY A 297 3.55 -6.16 8.05
CA GLY A 297 2.53 -6.31 7.01
C GLY A 297 2.99 -7.15 5.82
N PHE A 298 4.30 -7.25 5.58
CA PHE A 298 4.87 -8.01 4.47
C PHE A 298 5.26 -9.44 4.83
N LYS A 299 5.02 -9.87 6.07
CA LYS A 299 5.34 -11.21 6.57
C LYS A 299 4.09 -11.90 7.14
N PRO A 300 3.08 -12.20 6.31
CA PRO A 300 1.90 -12.92 6.80
C PRO A 300 2.31 -14.30 7.32
N LEU A 301 1.65 -14.74 8.39
CA LEU A 301 1.85 -16.10 8.91
C LEU A 301 1.14 -17.11 8.02
N THR A 302 1.75 -18.28 7.86
CA THR A 302 1.18 -19.38 7.09
C THR A 302 0.97 -20.63 7.95
N LYS A 303 0.17 -21.57 7.44
CA LYS A 303 0.02 -22.91 8.02
C LYS A 303 1.22 -23.82 7.74
N GLU A 304 2.01 -23.50 6.72
CA GLU A 304 3.14 -24.32 6.28
C GLU A 304 4.31 -24.15 7.23
N GLU A 305 4.96 -25.25 7.61
CA GLU A 305 6.03 -25.17 8.61
C GLU A 305 7.26 -24.44 8.09
N HIS A 306 7.71 -23.46 8.88
CA HIS A 306 8.93 -22.69 8.64
C HIS A 306 9.78 -22.63 9.93
N SER A 307 10.97 -22.02 9.80
CA SER A 307 11.97 -21.92 10.87
C SER A 307 11.50 -21.16 12.12
N LEU A 308 10.51 -20.26 11.97
CA LEU A 308 9.96 -19.47 13.05
C LEU A 308 8.46 -19.72 13.16
N SER A 309 8.02 -20.00 14.39
CA SER A 309 6.61 -20.20 14.72
C SER A 309 6.13 -19.15 15.71
N LEU A 310 4.88 -18.72 15.55
CA LEU A 310 4.09 -18.03 16.57
C LEU A 310 3.05 -19.01 17.08
N VAL A 311 3.01 -19.21 18.39
CA VAL A 311 2.06 -20.09 19.06
C VAL A 311 1.20 -19.24 19.98
N ILE A 312 -0.11 -19.23 19.75
CA ILE A 312 -1.08 -18.52 20.60
C ILE A 312 -2.01 -19.54 21.22
N GLN A 313 -1.95 -19.68 22.54
CA GLN A 313 -2.85 -20.51 23.32
C GLN A 313 -4.01 -19.67 23.84
N VAL A 314 -5.21 -20.23 23.77
CA VAL A 314 -6.45 -19.57 24.22
C VAL A 314 -7.31 -20.53 25.02
N SER A 315 -8.11 -20.00 25.96
CA SER A 315 -9.17 -20.80 26.56
C SER A 315 -10.37 -20.89 25.62
N ARG A 316 -10.81 -22.11 25.32
CA ARG A 316 -11.92 -22.35 24.40
C ARG A 316 -13.25 -21.85 24.94
N LYS A 317 -13.40 -21.91 26.27
CA LYS A 317 -14.63 -21.53 26.95
C LYS A 317 -14.85 -20.02 26.92
N SER A 318 -13.77 -19.23 26.89
CA SER A 318 -13.86 -17.78 26.87
C SER A 318 -13.71 -17.17 25.48
N LEU A 319 -13.22 -17.90 24.47
CA LEU A 319 -13.06 -17.37 23.12
C LEU A 319 -14.44 -17.18 22.48
N ILE A 320 -14.74 -15.95 22.09
CA ILE A 320 -15.98 -15.59 21.38
C ILE A 320 -15.75 -15.72 19.88
N ASP A 321 -14.76 -14.98 19.36
CA ASP A 321 -14.47 -14.94 17.93
C ASP A 321 -13.02 -14.46 17.67
N LEU A 322 -12.57 -14.51 16.42
CA LEU A 322 -11.22 -14.09 16.01
C LEU A 322 -11.16 -13.61 14.55
N SER A 323 -10.12 -12.86 14.21
CA SER A 323 -9.80 -12.52 12.83
C SER A 323 -8.29 -12.49 12.59
N PHE A 324 -7.84 -13.13 11.52
CA PHE A 324 -6.43 -13.16 11.08
C PHE A 324 -6.19 -12.47 9.74
N GLY A 325 -7.25 -11.97 9.10
CA GLY A 325 -7.22 -11.38 7.76
C GLY A 325 -6.42 -12.21 6.76
N ASN A 326 -5.30 -11.65 6.28
CA ASN A 326 -4.43 -12.27 5.28
C ASN A 326 -3.52 -13.38 5.84
N SER A 327 -3.40 -13.48 7.17
CA SER A 327 -2.61 -14.54 7.82
C SER A 327 -3.43 -15.82 7.99
N SER A 328 -2.73 -16.95 8.05
CA SER A 328 -3.34 -18.25 8.31
C SER A 328 -2.55 -19.03 9.35
N MET A 329 -3.25 -19.66 10.29
CA MET A 329 -2.64 -20.46 11.35
C MET A 329 -3.27 -21.85 11.39
N LYS A 330 -2.47 -22.86 11.70
CA LYS A 330 -2.95 -24.21 12.06
C LYS A 330 -3.72 -24.09 13.38
N ARG A 331 -4.85 -24.77 13.48
CA ARG A 331 -5.64 -24.88 14.72
C ARG A 331 -5.43 -26.26 15.27
N ASP A 332 -4.92 -26.35 16.49
CA ASP A 332 -4.76 -27.61 17.20
C ASP A 332 -5.62 -27.59 18.47
N PHE A 333 -6.71 -28.34 18.40
CA PHE A 333 -7.75 -28.40 19.42
C PHE A 333 -8.02 -29.88 19.75
N HIS A 334 -7.38 -30.42 20.78
CA HIS A 334 -7.70 -31.77 21.27
C HIS A 334 -9.05 -31.82 22.01
N GLU A 335 -9.87 -32.81 21.74
CA GLU A 335 -11.14 -33.01 22.46
C GLU A 335 -10.91 -33.19 23.96
N GLY A 336 -11.75 -32.54 24.79
CA GLY A 336 -11.67 -32.62 26.26
C GLY A 336 -10.67 -31.67 26.93
N LEU A 337 -9.87 -30.91 26.18
CA LEU A 337 -8.99 -29.87 26.76
C LEU A 337 -9.65 -28.48 26.71
N ASP A 338 -9.53 -27.75 27.82
CA ASP A 338 -10.04 -26.37 27.97
C ASP A 338 -9.20 -25.34 27.18
N LEU A 339 -8.00 -25.73 26.74
CA LEU A 339 -7.09 -24.90 25.95
C LEU A 339 -7.08 -25.35 24.48
N GLY A 340 -7.05 -24.38 23.57
CA GLY A 340 -6.79 -24.56 22.15
C GLY A 340 -5.56 -23.76 21.73
N THR A 341 -4.90 -24.20 20.65
CA THR A 341 -3.69 -23.54 20.16
C THR A 341 -3.83 -23.14 18.69
N TYR A 342 -3.36 -21.94 18.38
CA TYR A 342 -3.15 -21.45 17.02
C TYR A 342 -1.65 -21.38 16.75
N ILE A 343 -1.21 -21.98 15.64
CA ILE A 343 0.20 -22.02 15.26
C ILE A 343 0.38 -21.47 13.85
N GLY A 344 1.06 -20.34 13.73
CA GLY A 344 1.44 -19.72 12.47
C GLY A 344 2.94 -19.78 12.28
N TYR A 345 3.39 -19.79 11.03
CA TYR A 345 4.80 -19.91 10.69
C TYR A 345 5.24 -18.81 9.73
N ALA A 346 6.51 -18.42 9.81
CA ALA A 346 7.15 -17.51 8.88
C ALA A 346 8.62 -17.89 8.64
N PRO A 347 9.17 -17.57 7.46
CA PRO A 347 10.58 -17.82 7.14
C PRO A 347 11.53 -16.86 7.86
N GLU A 348 11.04 -15.66 8.20
CA GLU A 348 11.81 -14.58 8.83
C GLU A 348 11.06 -13.97 9.99
N ASN A 349 11.81 -13.41 10.94
CA ASN A 349 11.21 -12.80 12.12
C ASN A 349 10.67 -11.40 11.80
N ASN A 350 9.71 -10.96 12.60
CA ASN A 350 9.27 -9.58 12.64
C ASN A 350 10.44 -8.69 13.11
N PHE A 351 10.68 -7.60 12.40
CA PHE A 351 11.66 -6.58 12.80
C PHE A 351 10.99 -5.23 13.10
N LEU A 352 9.70 -5.08 12.80
CA LEU A 352 8.92 -3.88 13.14
C LEU A 352 8.49 -3.95 14.61
N CYS A 353 8.48 -2.80 15.31
CA CYS A 353 8.00 -2.68 16.69
C CYS A 353 8.69 -3.57 17.74
N ASN A 354 9.99 -3.86 17.58
CA ASN A 354 10.72 -4.65 18.58
C ASN A 354 11.10 -3.80 19.81
N ASP A 355 11.32 -4.46 20.95
CA ASP A 355 11.65 -3.81 22.24
C ASP A 355 12.96 -3.03 22.24
N ARG A 356 13.79 -3.21 21.21
CA ARG A 356 15.03 -2.44 21.03
C ARG A 356 14.79 -1.08 20.37
N ASN A 357 13.65 -0.89 19.71
CA ASN A 357 13.38 0.24 18.82
C ASN A 357 12.14 1.08 19.20
N THR A 358 11.31 0.63 20.14
CA THR A 358 10.06 1.31 20.50
C THR A 358 9.70 1.16 21.98
N ASP A 359 9.76 2.27 22.71
CA ASP A 359 9.16 2.39 24.05
C ASP A 359 7.63 2.27 23.93
N ASP A 360 7.03 1.41 24.76
CA ASP A 360 5.58 1.23 24.81
C ASP A 360 4.95 2.37 25.63
N ASN A 361 4.35 3.36 24.96
CA ASN A 361 3.62 4.40 25.67
C ASN A 361 2.13 4.04 25.81
N ARG A 362 1.84 3.16 26.76
CA ARG A 362 0.45 2.82 27.14
C ARG A 362 -0.28 3.97 27.85
N GLN A 363 0.43 5.01 28.30
CA GLN A 363 -0.20 6.18 28.90
C GLN A 363 -0.70 7.12 27.82
N CYS A 364 -1.99 7.02 27.52
CA CYS A 364 -2.60 7.88 26.53
C CYS A 364 -2.69 9.31 27.04
N PRO A 365 -1.96 10.27 26.44
CA PRO A 365 -2.15 11.67 26.79
C PRO A 365 -3.60 12.05 26.50
N LYS A 366 -4.22 12.85 27.39
CA LYS A 366 -5.51 13.48 27.10
C LYS A 366 -5.29 14.42 25.91
N TYR A 367 -5.50 13.94 24.69
CA TYR A 367 -5.35 14.73 23.47
C TYR A 367 -6.39 15.86 23.46
N THR A 368 -6.03 17.03 23.98
CA THR A 368 -6.71 18.28 23.69
C THR A 368 -6.29 18.74 22.30
N GLY A 369 -7.09 18.42 21.30
CA GLY A 369 -7.35 19.28 20.13
C GLY A 369 -6.21 19.57 19.15
N LYS A 370 -6.50 19.23 17.88
CA LYS A 370 -5.88 19.67 16.63
C LYS A 370 -4.51 19.04 16.30
N SER A 371 -4.56 18.15 15.30
CA SER A 371 -3.38 17.78 14.50
C SER A 371 -2.76 19.07 13.96
N PRO A 372 -1.51 19.41 14.29
CA PRO A 372 -0.83 20.47 13.57
C PRO A 372 -0.42 19.86 12.23
N ILE A 373 -1.28 20.04 11.24
CA ILE A 373 -0.88 19.92 9.84
C ILE A 373 0.38 20.76 9.68
N LEU A 374 1.32 20.22 8.91
CA LEU A 374 2.61 20.81 8.63
C LEU A 374 2.43 22.11 7.83
N PHE A 375 1.96 23.18 8.47
CA PHE A 375 2.17 24.51 7.94
C PHE A 375 3.68 24.69 7.83
N PRO A 376 4.22 24.96 6.63
CA PRO A 376 5.58 25.47 6.57
C PRO A 376 5.55 26.74 7.41
N VAL A 377 6.22 26.72 8.55
CA VAL A 377 6.59 27.95 9.23
C VAL A 377 7.30 28.77 8.16
N PRO A 378 6.85 30.00 7.83
CA PRO A 378 7.57 30.83 6.90
C PRO A 378 8.99 30.89 7.44
N SER A 379 9.95 30.35 6.69
CA SER A 379 11.34 30.38 7.10
C SER A 379 11.67 31.83 7.45
N SER A 380 12.42 32.05 8.51
CA SER A 380 12.91 33.38 8.92
C SER A 380 13.58 34.16 7.77
N ILE A 381 13.96 33.45 6.71
CA ILE A 381 14.41 33.95 5.41
C ILE A 381 13.32 34.77 4.68
N PHE A 382 12.04 34.36 4.68
CA PHE A 382 10.94 35.15 4.09
C PHE A 382 10.68 36.46 4.84
N TYR A 383 10.78 36.46 6.17
CA TYR A 383 10.72 37.69 6.96
C TYR A 383 11.93 38.59 6.69
N LEU A 384 13.13 38.02 6.53
CA LEU A 384 14.32 38.78 6.15
C LEU A 384 14.18 39.41 4.75
N PHE A 385 13.66 38.68 3.75
CA PHE A 385 13.43 39.23 2.41
C PHE A 385 12.32 40.28 2.37
N PHE A 386 11.27 40.14 3.19
CA PHE A 386 10.22 41.15 3.31
C PHE A 386 10.75 42.42 4.00
N LEU A 387 11.54 42.29 5.05
CA LEU A 387 12.20 43.42 5.73
C LEU A 387 13.27 44.09 4.86
N LEU A 388 14.02 43.34 4.05
CA LEU A 388 14.96 43.88 3.06
C LEU A 388 14.25 44.64 1.93
N ARG A 389 13.10 44.15 1.45
CA ARG A 389 12.30 44.90 0.47
C ARG A 389 11.65 46.16 1.04
N VAL A 390 11.16 46.11 2.28
CA VAL A 390 10.57 47.29 2.95
C VAL A 390 11.64 48.34 3.27
N SER A 391 12.85 47.92 3.68
CA SER A 391 13.97 48.84 3.93
C SER A 391 14.57 49.42 2.64
N MET A 392 14.60 48.68 1.53
CA MET A 392 15.01 49.23 0.23
C MET A 392 13.93 50.10 -0.42
N GLY A 393 12.64 49.88 -0.13
CA GLY A 393 11.54 50.73 -0.60
C GLY A 393 11.42 52.07 0.14
N LEU A 394 11.95 52.17 1.37
CA LEU A 394 12.00 53.41 2.16
C LEU A 394 13.23 54.28 1.84
N LEU A 395 14.19 53.77 1.07
CA LEU A 395 15.38 54.52 0.61
C LEU A 395 15.22 55.11 -0.80
N TYR A 396 14.08 54.86 -1.46
CA TYR A 396 13.73 55.40 -2.78
C TYR A 396 12.34 56.04 -2.77
N PHE A 397 12.18 57.08 -1.95
CA PHE A 397 11.22 58.15 -2.21
C PHE A 397 11.95 59.48 -2.01
N PRO A 398 12.06 60.34 -3.05
CA PRO A 398 12.58 61.69 -2.88
C PRO A 398 11.67 62.56 -2.01
#